data_AF-A0A1C7MYS2-F1
#
_entry.id   AF-A0A1C7MYS2-F1
#
_cell.length_a   1.000
_cell.length_b   1.000
_cell.length_c   1.000
_cell.angle_alpha   90.00
_cell.angle_beta   90.00
_cell.angle_gamma   90.00
#
_symmetry.space_group_name_H-M   'P 1'
#
loop_
_entity.id
_entity.type
_entity.pdbx_description
1 polymer ?
#
loop_
_entity_poly.entity_id
_entity_poly.type
_entity_poly.pdbx_seq_one_letter_code
_entity_poly.pdbx_strand_id
1 'polypeptide(L)'
;MNFKDLQYSIGKFKTDIHSQIVKSNPLQKQDTKALSLWIFQERNDLASMRTLAYERSETNKALKAWTQQECEEDKTENSRDLEDIVGDKLFRLLNKQVEVEQEFAKMNRKQKLTSWKDKYQQYRHAIKSIRDREEKLSDQREKKRSLQSRIQNLKKNSPKSPKLTEFQHELDSLAKDTHESEMDLADFKRFALKEAFYLRFNAMNEYAQKTALIAGFGRYLTDLIEIEPTPPSQINRNPYEKGPEAAIIFADA
;
A
#
# COMPACT_ATOMS: atom_id res chain seq x y z
N MET A 1 -10.14 6.94 -28.49
CA MET A 1 -9.63 6.60 -27.15
C MET A 1 -10.59 5.61 -26.52
N ASN A 2 -10.11 4.47 -26.07
CA ASN A 2 -10.94 3.48 -25.37
C ASN A 2 -11.32 4.04 -23.98
N PHE A 3 -12.49 3.67 -23.45
CA PHE A 3 -12.92 4.07 -22.10
C PHE A 3 -11.90 3.65 -21.03
N LYS A 4 -11.23 2.51 -21.23
CA LYS A 4 -10.12 2.03 -20.38
C LYS A 4 -8.92 2.98 -20.39
N ASP A 5 -8.54 3.49 -21.57
CA ASP A 5 -7.43 4.45 -21.71
C ASP A 5 -7.77 5.78 -21.03
N LEU A 6 -9.05 6.17 -21.07
CA LEU A 6 -9.55 7.37 -20.42
C LEU A 6 -9.51 7.22 -18.89
N GLN A 7 -9.97 6.10 -18.34
CA GLN A 7 -9.94 5.84 -16.90
C GLN A 7 -8.50 5.80 -16.37
N TYR A 8 -7.59 5.14 -17.09
CA TYR A 8 -6.16 5.15 -16.77
C TYR A 8 -5.56 6.57 -16.84
N SER A 9 -5.87 7.31 -17.90
CA SER A 9 -5.37 8.69 -18.09
C SER A 9 -5.88 9.64 -17.01
N ILE A 10 -7.15 9.53 -16.61
CA ILE A 10 -7.75 10.31 -15.53
C ILE A 10 -7.10 9.94 -14.19
N GLY A 11 -6.87 8.65 -13.92
CA GLY A 11 -6.19 8.19 -12.72
C GLY A 11 -4.76 8.73 -12.63
N LYS A 12 -4.00 8.67 -13.73
CA LYS A 12 -2.65 9.24 -13.83
C LYS A 12 -2.65 10.74 -13.61
N PHE A 13 -3.52 11.46 -14.32
CA PHE A 13 -3.64 12.92 -14.20
C PHE A 13 -4.00 13.37 -12.77
N LYS A 14 -4.92 12.65 -12.11
CA LYS A 14 -5.28 12.89 -10.71
C LYS A 14 -4.05 12.73 -9.80
N THR A 15 -3.28 11.65 -9.97
CA THR A 15 -2.04 11.42 -9.20
C THR A 15 -1.01 12.52 -9.46
N ASP A 16 -0.85 12.95 -10.71
CA ASP A 16 0.11 13.99 -11.10
C ASP A 16 -0.26 15.35 -10.51
N ILE A 17 -1.53 15.78 -10.59
CA ILE A 17 -2.02 17.01 -9.96
C ILE A 17 -1.78 16.97 -8.46
N HIS A 18 -2.18 15.90 -7.80
CA HIS A 18 -2.03 15.77 -6.36
C HIS A 18 -0.56 15.81 -5.93
N SER A 19 0.32 15.19 -6.71
CA SER A 19 1.76 15.24 -6.50
C SER A 19 2.31 16.65 -6.69
N GLN A 20 1.84 17.38 -7.70
CA GLN A 20 2.21 18.77 -7.94
C GLN A 20 1.76 19.68 -6.79
N ILE A 21 0.54 19.53 -6.28
CA ILE A 21 0.02 20.29 -5.13
C ILE A 21 0.90 20.10 -3.88
N VAL A 22 1.36 18.87 -3.62
CA VAL A 22 2.26 18.61 -2.49
C VAL A 22 3.64 19.23 -2.71
N LYS A 23 4.19 19.13 -3.93
CA LYS A 23 5.48 19.75 -4.29
C LYS A 23 5.45 21.27 -4.23
N SER A 24 4.33 21.89 -4.60
CA SER A 24 4.17 23.33 -4.68
C SER A 24 3.69 23.97 -3.37
N ASN A 25 3.50 23.19 -2.30
CA ASN A 25 3.07 23.71 -1.01
C ASN A 25 4.07 24.76 -0.46
N PRO A 26 3.67 26.06 -0.39
CA PRO A 26 4.58 27.13 0.01
C PRO A 26 4.89 27.11 1.51
N LEU A 27 4.06 26.44 2.31
CA LEU A 27 4.26 26.30 3.76
C LEU A 27 5.25 25.19 4.11
N GLN A 28 5.70 24.41 3.12
CA GLN A 28 6.57 23.27 3.36
C GLN A 28 8.05 23.63 3.29
N LYS A 29 8.78 23.33 4.37
CA LYS A 29 10.25 23.47 4.45
C LYS A 29 10.93 22.62 3.37
N GLN A 30 11.90 23.22 2.67
CA GLN A 30 12.62 22.58 1.55
C GLN A 30 13.18 21.20 1.94
N ASP A 31 13.80 21.11 3.12
CA ASP A 31 14.46 19.90 3.63
C ASP A 31 13.51 18.69 3.77
N THR A 32 12.20 18.91 3.90
CA THR A 32 11.20 17.84 4.12
C THR A 32 10.34 17.52 2.90
N LYS A 33 10.50 18.26 1.79
CA LYS A 33 9.64 18.14 0.60
C LYS A 33 9.60 16.72 0.03
N ALA A 34 10.77 16.11 -0.13
CA ALA A 34 10.89 14.76 -0.66
C ALA A 34 10.19 13.74 0.25
N LEU A 35 10.41 13.83 1.56
CA LEU A 35 9.85 12.89 2.52
C LEU A 35 8.33 13.01 2.64
N SER A 36 7.78 14.23 2.68
CA SER A 36 6.32 14.41 2.70
C SER A 36 5.66 13.97 1.40
N LEU A 37 6.32 14.19 0.25
CA LEU A 37 5.84 13.65 -1.02
C LEU A 37 5.79 12.13 -0.98
N TRP A 38 6.83 11.48 -0.44
CA TRP A 38 6.83 10.02 -0.27
C TRP A 38 5.69 9.54 0.65
N ILE A 39 5.52 10.15 1.83
CA ILE A 39 4.40 9.83 2.76
C ILE A 39 3.04 10.00 2.08
N PHE A 40 2.93 11.01 1.21
CA PHE A 40 1.73 11.27 0.42
C PHE A 40 1.49 10.15 -0.60
N GLN A 41 2.50 9.74 -1.37
CA GLN A 41 2.34 8.62 -2.32
C GLN A 41 1.99 7.32 -1.62
N GLU A 42 2.64 7.00 -0.49
CA GLU A 42 2.30 5.82 0.32
C GLU A 42 0.82 5.83 0.79
N ARG A 43 0.21 7.02 0.95
CA ARG A 43 -1.23 7.13 1.24
C ARG A 43 -2.08 6.84 0.02
N ASN A 44 -1.66 7.32 -1.15
CA ASN A 44 -2.36 7.06 -2.40
C ASN A 44 -2.30 5.57 -2.75
N ASP A 45 -1.13 4.94 -2.62
CA ASP A 45 -0.96 3.51 -2.84
C ASP A 45 -1.90 2.69 -1.96
N LEU A 46 -1.98 3.02 -0.67
CA LEU A 46 -2.92 2.38 0.27
C LEU A 46 -4.39 2.56 -0.15
N ALA A 47 -4.76 3.75 -0.64
CA ALA A 47 -6.11 4.00 -1.11
C ALA A 47 -6.42 3.18 -2.37
N SER A 48 -5.48 3.13 -3.32
CA SER A 48 -5.59 2.33 -4.53
C SER A 48 -5.74 0.84 -4.24
N MET A 49 -4.96 0.29 -3.30
CA MET A 49 -5.09 -1.11 -2.87
C MET A 49 -6.48 -1.43 -2.31
N ARG A 50 -7.08 -0.49 -1.56
CA ARG A 50 -8.44 -0.68 -1.02
C ARG A 50 -9.50 -0.64 -2.11
N THR A 51 -9.36 0.27 -3.07
CA THR A 51 -10.25 0.34 -4.23
C THR A 51 -10.16 -0.93 -5.05
N LEU A 52 -8.95 -1.43 -5.33
CA LEU A 52 -8.74 -2.67 -6.06
C LEU A 52 -9.42 -3.87 -5.38
N ALA A 53 -9.27 -4.01 -4.06
CA ALA A 53 -9.91 -5.09 -3.33
C ALA A 53 -11.45 -5.00 -3.37
N TYR A 54 -11.99 -3.78 -3.38
CA TYR A 54 -13.44 -3.57 -3.56
C TYR A 54 -13.89 -3.95 -4.98
N GLU A 55 -13.18 -3.49 -6.02
CA GLU A 55 -13.49 -3.82 -7.41
C GLU A 55 -13.41 -5.33 -7.68
N ARG A 56 -12.45 -6.03 -7.06
CA ARG A 56 -12.35 -7.49 -7.11
C ARG A 56 -13.53 -8.18 -6.43
N SER A 57 -14.01 -7.67 -5.30
CA SER A 57 -15.25 -8.16 -4.68
C SER A 57 -16.45 -8.03 -5.63
N GLU A 58 -16.60 -6.89 -6.30
CA GLU A 58 -17.68 -6.71 -7.28
C GLU A 58 -17.52 -7.64 -8.49
N THR A 59 -16.28 -7.86 -8.94
CA THR A 59 -15.96 -8.83 -10.01
C THR A 59 -16.39 -10.24 -9.61
N ASN A 60 -16.08 -10.68 -8.39
CA ASN A 60 -16.47 -11.99 -7.88
C ASN A 60 -18.00 -12.13 -7.79
N LYS A 61 -18.72 -11.09 -7.37
CA LYS A 61 -20.19 -11.09 -7.33
C LYS A 61 -20.78 -11.23 -8.73
N ALA A 62 -20.22 -10.55 -9.72
CA ALA A 62 -20.65 -10.65 -11.11
C ALA A 62 -20.44 -12.08 -11.64
N LEU A 63 -19.30 -12.71 -11.34
CA LEU A 63 -19.05 -14.12 -11.66
C LEU A 63 -20.13 -15.02 -11.05
N LYS A 64 -20.43 -14.85 -9.76
CA LYS A 64 -21.46 -15.64 -9.09
C LYS A 64 -22.85 -15.45 -9.70
N ALA A 65 -23.23 -14.22 -10.00
CA ALA A 65 -24.51 -13.92 -10.62
C ALA A 65 -24.64 -14.60 -12.00
N TRP A 66 -23.58 -14.54 -12.81
CA TRP A 66 -23.55 -15.25 -14.09
C TRP A 66 -23.66 -16.77 -13.91
N THR A 67 -22.90 -17.38 -13.00
CA THR A 67 -23.00 -18.83 -12.75
C THR A 67 -24.40 -19.26 -12.29
N GLN A 68 -25.08 -18.42 -11.49
CA GLN A 68 -26.45 -18.69 -11.06
C GLN A 68 -27.43 -18.64 -12.23
N GLN A 69 -27.28 -17.66 -13.12
CA GLN A 69 -28.10 -17.56 -14.31
C GLN A 69 -27.95 -18.78 -15.22
N GLU A 70 -26.72 -19.23 -15.48
CA GLU A 70 -26.49 -20.44 -16.30
C GLU A 70 -27.15 -21.68 -15.68
N CYS A 71 -27.08 -21.84 -14.35
CA CYS A 71 -27.72 -22.95 -13.65
C CYS A 71 -29.26 -22.86 -13.61
N GLU A 72 -29.82 -21.65 -13.66
CA GLU A 72 -31.28 -21.45 -13.70
C GLU A 72 -31.86 -21.68 -15.11
N GLU A 73 -31.11 -21.31 -16.15
CA GLU A 73 -31.48 -21.54 -17.55
C GLU A 73 -31.39 -23.03 -17.92
N ASP A 74 -30.42 -23.74 -17.34
CA ASP A 74 -30.25 -25.18 -17.50
C ASP A 74 -31.15 -25.98 -16.55
N LYS A 75 -32.29 -26.46 -17.06
CA LYS A 75 -33.19 -27.36 -16.32
C LYS A 75 -32.66 -28.80 -16.17
N THR A 76 -31.48 -29.08 -16.69
CA THR A 76 -30.83 -30.40 -16.64
C THR A 76 -29.64 -30.38 -15.66
N GLU A 77 -28.99 -31.53 -15.44
CA GLU A 77 -27.83 -31.61 -14.55
C GLU A 77 -26.51 -31.22 -15.25
N ASN A 78 -26.55 -30.58 -16.41
CA ASN A 78 -25.36 -30.31 -17.23
C ASN A 78 -24.47 -29.20 -16.65
N SER A 79 -25.03 -28.30 -15.83
CA SER A 79 -24.31 -27.19 -15.21
C SER A 79 -23.79 -27.49 -13.80
N ARG A 80 -23.87 -28.74 -13.33
CA ARG A 80 -23.56 -29.09 -11.92
C ARG A 80 -22.09 -28.94 -11.56
N ASP A 81 -21.19 -29.20 -12.51
CA ASP A 81 -19.76 -28.96 -12.35
C ASP A 81 -19.46 -27.46 -12.25
N LEU A 82 -20.07 -26.63 -13.10
CA LEU A 82 -19.94 -25.17 -13.07
C LEU A 82 -20.53 -24.56 -11.79
N GLU A 83 -21.66 -25.08 -11.30
CA GLU A 83 -22.28 -24.68 -10.04
C GLU A 83 -21.32 -24.92 -8.86
N ASP A 84 -20.78 -26.14 -8.75
CA ASP A 84 -19.94 -26.56 -7.63
C ASP A 84 -18.53 -25.93 -7.68
N ILE A 85 -17.88 -25.99 -8.85
CA ILE A 85 -16.51 -25.54 -9.02
C ILE A 85 -16.46 -24.01 -9.14
N VAL A 86 -17.21 -23.43 -10.08
CA VAL A 86 -17.10 -21.98 -10.39
C VAL A 86 -17.98 -21.16 -9.45
N GLY A 87 -19.24 -21.55 -9.28
CA GLY A 87 -20.25 -20.81 -8.51
C GLY A 87 -20.04 -20.86 -6.99
N ASP A 88 -19.48 -21.96 -6.45
CA ASP A 88 -19.17 -22.11 -5.03
C ASP A 88 -17.67 -22.01 -4.73
N LYS A 89 -16.86 -23.01 -5.12
CA LYS A 89 -15.50 -23.18 -4.60
C LYS A 89 -14.54 -22.08 -5.08
N LEU A 90 -14.47 -21.82 -6.39
CA LEU A 90 -13.66 -20.74 -6.95
C LEU A 90 -14.16 -19.38 -6.47
N PHE A 91 -15.47 -19.13 -6.43
CA PHE A 91 -16.02 -17.90 -5.87
C PHE A 91 -15.57 -17.66 -4.42
N ARG A 92 -15.64 -18.68 -3.56
CA ARG A 92 -15.19 -18.60 -2.17
C ARG A 92 -13.68 -18.36 -2.06
N LEU A 93 -12.90 -19.02 -2.90
CA LEU A 93 -11.44 -18.87 -2.95
C LEU A 93 -11.03 -17.46 -3.44
N LEU A 94 -11.72 -16.93 -4.45
CA LEU A 94 -11.54 -15.56 -4.93
C LEU A 94 -11.98 -14.52 -3.89
N ASN A 95 -13.01 -14.80 -3.10
CA ASN A 95 -13.34 -13.95 -1.96
C ASN A 95 -12.28 -14.02 -0.86
N LYS A 96 -11.65 -15.18 -0.66
CA LYS A 96 -10.51 -15.31 0.24
C LYS A 96 -9.32 -14.48 -0.24
N GLN A 97 -9.08 -14.41 -1.55
CA GLN A 97 -8.11 -13.49 -2.14
C GLN A 97 -8.40 -12.04 -1.77
N VAL A 98 -9.67 -11.62 -1.91
CA VAL A 98 -10.11 -10.27 -1.52
C VAL A 98 -9.90 -10.03 -0.03
N GLU A 99 -10.17 -11.01 0.84
CA GLU A 99 -9.88 -10.89 2.28
C GLU A 99 -8.39 -10.67 2.55
N VAL A 100 -7.52 -11.45 1.90
CA VAL A 100 -6.05 -11.32 2.05
C VAL A 100 -5.55 -9.96 1.56
N GLU A 101 -6.09 -9.46 0.44
CA GLU A 101 -5.79 -8.10 -0.07
C GLU A 101 -6.31 -7.02 0.87
N GLN A 102 -7.50 -7.22 1.42
CA GLN A 102 -8.05 -6.35 2.43
C GLN A 102 -7.24 -6.42 3.72
N GLU A 103 -6.68 -7.56 4.13
CA GLU A 103 -5.79 -7.63 5.30
C GLU A 103 -4.51 -6.83 5.05
N PHE A 104 -3.93 -6.97 3.86
CA PHE A 104 -2.78 -6.18 3.42
C PHE A 104 -3.09 -4.67 3.36
N ALA A 105 -4.31 -4.27 2.98
CA ALA A 105 -4.73 -2.88 2.79
C ALA A 105 -5.52 -2.23 3.97
N LYS A 106 -6.17 -3.01 4.84
CA LYS A 106 -7.02 -2.57 5.98
C LYS A 106 -6.17 -2.28 7.19
N MET A 107 -5.38 -1.25 7.01
CA MET A 107 -4.68 -0.57 8.07
C MET A 107 -5.46 0.66 8.59
N ASN A 108 -6.76 0.54 8.87
CA ASN A 108 -7.53 1.47 9.73
C ASN A 108 -9.02 1.11 9.74
N ARG A 109 -9.44 0.37 10.77
CA ARG A 109 -10.75 0.57 11.42
C ARG A 109 -10.67 -0.04 12.81
N LYS A 110 -11.07 0.74 13.82
CA LYS A 110 -11.17 0.33 15.24
C LYS A 110 -11.91 -1.01 15.35
N GLN A 111 -11.18 -2.12 15.49
CA GLN A 111 -11.66 -3.29 16.22
C GLN A 111 -10.55 -4.32 16.42
N LYS A 112 -10.26 -4.53 17.71
CA LYS A 112 -9.86 -5.74 18.45
C LYS A 112 -8.84 -6.71 17.80
N LEU A 113 -7.69 -6.78 18.49
CA LEU A 113 -6.73 -7.88 18.66
C LEU A 113 -6.53 -8.83 17.47
N THR A 114 -5.42 -8.66 16.75
CA THR A 114 -4.46 -9.72 16.38
C THR A 114 -3.23 -9.08 15.71
N SER A 115 -2.08 -9.73 15.92
CA SER A 115 -0.68 -9.31 15.81
C SER A 115 -0.16 -8.65 14.50
N TRP A 116 -1.02 -8.34 13.53
CA TRP A 116 -0.62 -7.92 12.18
C TRP A 116 -1.10 -6.51 11.78
N LYS A 117 -2.21 -6.02 12.38
CA LYS A 117 -2.78 -4.68 12.12
C LYS A 117 -1.83 -3.51 12.45
N ASP A 118 -0.79 -3.76 13.24
CA ASP A 118 0.12 -2.71 13.70
C ASP A 118 1.29 -2.43 12.75
N LYS A 119 1.66 -3.37 11.87
CA LYS A 119 2.97 -3.35 11.17
C LYS A 119 3.10 -2.25 10.12
N TYR A 120 2.12 -2.10 9.23
CA TYR A 120 2.17 -1.00 8.25
C TYR A 120 1.92 0.38 8.94
N GLN A 121 1.28 0.42 10.14
CA GLN A 121 1.01 1.68 10.85
C GLN A 121 2.30 2.12 11.52
N GLN A 122 2.99 1.17 12.13
CA GLN A 122 4.34 1.32 12.64
C GLN A 122 5.30 1.75 11.53
N TYR A 123 5.22 1.17 10.32
CA TYR A 123 5.95 1.66 9.13
C TYR A 123 5.68 3.14 8.85
N ARG A 124 4.41 3.54 8.70
CA ARG A 124 4.06 4.95 8.44
C ARG A 124 4.41 5.88 9.60
N HIS A 125 4.29 5.40 10.83
CA HIS A 125 4.62 6.15 12.04
C HIS A 125 6.13 6.37 12.12
N ALA A 126 6.95 5.36 11.80
CA ALA A 126 8.40 5.50 11.69
C ALA A 126 8.77 6.57 10.66
N ILE A 127 8.17 6.55 9.47
CA ILE A 127 8.44 7.58 8.44
C ILE A 127 7.99 8.98 8.88
N LYS A 128 6.82 9.11 9.49
CA LYS A 128 6.36 10.40 10.05
C LYS A 128 7.31 10.91 11.13
N SER A 129 7.82 10.03 12.00
CA SER A 129 8.77 10.42 13.04
C SER A 129 10.09 10.92 12.47
N ILE A 130 10.55 10.40 11.33
CA ILE A 130 11.70 10.95 10.59
C ILE A 130 11.40 12.38 10.14
N ARG A 131 10.23 12.60 9.53
CA ARG A 131 9.82 13.94 9.05
C ARG A 131 9.77 14.94 10.19
N ASP A 132 9.16 14.57 11.31
CA ASP A 132 8.99 15.48 12.44
C ASP A 132 10.36 15.87 13.06
N ARG A 133 11.37 14.97 13.01
CA ARG A 133 12.75 15.30 13.39
C ARG A 133 13.48 16.14 12.32
N GLU A 134 13.26 15.89 11.04
CA GLU A 134 13.77 16.74 9.95
C GLU A 134 13.24 18.17 10.03
N GLU A 135 11.96 18.35 10.36
CA GLU A 135 11.36 19.67 10.52
C GLU A 135 12.03 20.45 11.65
N LYS A 136 12.29 19.80 12.79
CA LYS A 136 13.01 20.40 13.93
C LYS A 136 14.44 20.79 13.56
N LEU A 137 15.15 19.91 12.85
CA LEU A 137 16.52 20.20 12.41
C LEU A 137 16.56 21.35 11.38
N SER A 138 15.57 21.43 10.50
CA SER A 138 15.44 22.53 9.56
C SER A 138 15.28 23.88 10.27
N ASP A 139 14.57 23.94 11.40
CA ASP A 139 14.46 25.16 12.22
C ASP A 139 15.81 25.55 12.84
N GLN A 140 16.57 24.57 13.33
CA GLN A 140 17.91 24.81 13.88
C GLN A 140 18.86 25.34 12.80
N ARG A 141 18.83 24.76 11.59
CA ARG A 141 19.60 25.23 10.43
C ARG A 141 19.24 26.67 10.04
N GLU A 142 17.96 27.01 10.08
CA GLU A 142 17.51 28.37 9.78
C GLU A 142 17.98 29.39 10.83
N LYS A 143 17.89 29.05 12.13
CA LYS A 143 18.44 29.87 13.22
C LYS A 143 19.94 30.10 13.03
N LYS A 144 20.70 29.05 12.71
CA LYS A 144 22.15 29.13 12.42
C LYS A 144 22.44 30.08 11.25
N ARG A 145 21.72 29.95 10.13
CA ARG A 145 21.88 30.83 8.95
C ARG A 145 21.54 32.29 9.27
N SER A 146 20.48 32.53 10.04
CA SER A 146 20.06 33.87 10.46
C SER A 146 21.14 34.53 11.33
N LEU A 147 21.68 33.80 12.31
CA LEU A 147 22.76 34.30 13.17
C LEU A 147 24.04 34.59 12.38
N GLN A 148 24.41 33.72 11.44
CA GLN A 148 25.54 33.96 10.52
C GLN A 148 25.36 35.24 9.70
N SER A 149 24.17 35.47 9.13
CA SER A 149 23.86 36.69 8.38
C SER A 149 23.94 37.94 9.27
N ARG A 150 23.41 37.85 10.50
CA ARG A 150 23.49 38.94 11.49
C ARG A 150 24.94 39.28 11.83
N ILE A 151 25.80 38.29 12.02
CA ILE A 151 27.24 38.47 12.25
C ILE A 151 27.90 39.14 11.04
N GLN A 152 27.63 38.67 9.82
CA GLN A 152 28.20 39.26 8.60
C GLN A 152 27.80 40.74 8.44
N ASN A 153 26.54 41.07 8.69
CA ASN A 153 26.06 42.45 8.65
C ASN A 153 26.71 43.32 9.74
N LEU A 154 26.84 42.78 10.95
CA LEU A 154 27.51 43.49 12.05
C LEU A 154 28.99 43.73 11.76
N LYS A 155 29.69 42.76 11.16
CA LYS A 155 31.10 42.90 10.73
C LYS A 155 31.28 44.03 9.72
N LYS A 156 30.33 44.20 8.79
CA LYS A 156 30.37 45.28 7.78
C LYS A 156 30.06 46.66 8.36
N ASN A 157 29.03 46.76 9.20
CA ASN A 157 28.50 48.05 9.65
C ASN A 157 29.13 48.54 10.96
N SER A 158 29.58 47.65 11.84
CA SER A 158 30.06 47.99 13.18
C SER A 158 31.12 46.99 13.66
N PRO A 159 32.30 46.94 13.02
CA PRO A 159 33.33 45.91 13.25
C PRO A 159 33.92 45.92 14.67
N LYS A 160 33.83 47.04 15.40
CA LYS A 160 34.31 47.16 16.79
C LYS A 160 33.24 46.88 17.86
N SER A 161 32.06 46.40 17.46
CA SER A 161 30.97 46.13 18.41
C SER A 161 31.30 44.94 19.32
N PRO A 162 31.15 45.05 20.66
CA PRO A 162 31.35 43.92 21.59
C PRO A 162 30.31 42.79 21.39
N LYS A 163 29.16 43.09 20.77
CA LYS A 163 28.15 42.09 20.40
C LYS A 163 28.65 41.11 19.34
N LEU A 164 29.72 41.46 18.62
CA LEU A 164 30.29 40.60 17.59
C LEU A 164 30.90 39.33 18.19
N THR A 165 31.65 39.49 19.28
CA THR A 165 32.24 38.37 20.02
C THR A 165 31.18 37.50 20.67
N GLU A 166 30.13 38.11 21.25
CA GLU A 166 29.01 37.37 21.83
C GLU A 166 28.29 36.51 20.77
N PHE A 167 27.92 37.10 19.62
CA PHE A 167 27.25 36.36 18.55
C PHE A 167 28.15 35.28 17.92
N GLN A 168 29.46 35.50 17.87
CA GLN A 168 30.39 34.48 17.36
C GLN A 168 30.44 33.27 18.30
N HIS A 169 30.51 33.48 19.61
CA HIS A 169 30.42 32.38 20.58
C HIS A 169 29.08 31.66 20.52
N GLU A 170 27.97 32.40 20.41
CA GLU A 170 26.64 31.81 20.22
C GLU A 170 26.56 30.96 18.95
N LEU A 171 27.15 31.45 17.85
CA LEU A 171 27.20 30.71 16.58
C LEU A 171 28.01 29.43 16.70
N ASP A 172 29.15 29.46 17.38
CA ASP A 172 30.01 28.28 17.56
C ASP A 172 29.28 27.22 18.39
N SER A 173 28.59 27.62 19.47
CA SER A 173 27.73 26.72 20.24
C SER A 173 26.61 26.13 19.40
N LEU A 174 25.84 26.98 18.71
CA LEU A 174 24.72 26.55 17.86
C LEU A 174 25.18 25.65 16.70
N ALA A 175 26.38 25.88 16.17
CA ALA A 175 26.96 25.04 15.12
C ALA A 175 27.28 23.64 15.63
N LYS A 176 27.79 23.50 16.86
CA LYS A 176 28.03 22.22 17.51
C LYS A 176 26.72 21.46 17.76
N ASP A 177 25.72 22.13 18.35
CA ASP A 177 24.42 21.52 18.64
C ASP A 177 23.70 21.06 17.36
N THR A 178 23.80 21.86 16.29
CA THR A 178 23.25 21.51 14.97
C THR A 178 23.96 20.28 14.39
N HIS A 179 25.29 20.18 14.57
CA HIS A 179 26.07 19.05 14.07
C HIS A 179 25.72 17.75 14.81
N GLU A 180 25.60 17.81 16.14
CA GLU A 180 25.14 16.67 16.96
C GLU A 180 23.73 16.23 16.54
N SER A 181 22.81 17.19 16.39
CA SER A 181 21.44 16.91 15.91
C SER A 181 21.41 16.32 14.49
N GLU A 182 22.36 16.69 13.62
CA GLU A 182 22.52 16.09 12.29
C GLU A 182 22.97 14.64 12.35
N MET A 183 23.93 14.32 13.20
CA MET A 183 24.40 12.94 13.42
C MET A 183 23.28 12.07 14.01
N ASP A 184 22.60 12.55 15.05
CA ASP A 184 21.48 11.86 15.69
C ASP A 184 20.34 11.58 14.70
N LEU A 185 20.01 12.56 13.85
CA LEU A 185 19.01 12.38 12.82
C LEU A 185 19.45 11.34 11.78
N ALA A 186 20.73 11.35 11.39
CA ALA A 186 21.27 10.40 10.43
C ALA A 186 21.18 8.96 10.97
N ASP A 187 21.54 8.74 12.23
CA ASP A 187 21.46 7.42 12.86
C ASP A 187 20.01 6.98 13.07
N PHE A 188 19.16 7.90 13.53
CA PHE A 188 17.74 7.64 13.66
C PHE A 188 17.08 7.25 12.33
N LYS A 189 17.42 7.92 11.23
CA LYS A 189 16.92 7.58 9.88
C LYS A 189 17.27 6.13 9.52
N ARG A 190 18.51 5.69 9.76
CA ARG A 190 18.93 4.32 9.47
C ARG A 190 18.13 3.31 10.29
N PHE A 191 18.00 3.55 11.59
CA PHE A 191 17.21 2.72 12.48
C PHE A 191 15.75 2.65 12.03
N ALA A 192 15.09 3.80 11.90
CA ALA A 192 13.67 3.88 11.55
C ALA A 192 13.37 3.30 10.15
N LEU A 193 14.24 3.54 9.16
CA LEU A 193 14.07 2.97 7.82
C LEU A 193 14.28 1.46 7.82
N LYS A 194 15.27 0.95 8.55
CA LYS A 194 15.48 -0.50 8.67
C LYS A 194 14.24 -1.18 9.22
N GLU A 195 13.74 -0.74 10.37
CA GLU A 195 12.52 -1.28 11.00
C GLU A 195 11.30 -1.16 10.08
N ALA A 196 11.13 0.00 9.46
CA ALA A 196 10.07 0.25 8.50
C ALA A 196 10.11 -0.77 7.34
N PHE A 197 11.24 -0.91 6.66
CA PHE A 197 11.34 -1.82 5.52
C PHE A 197 11.23 -3.29 5.92
N TYR A 198 11.70 -3.70 7.10
CA TYR A 198 11.43 -5.05 7.62
C TYR A 198 9.93 -5.31 7.75
N LEU A 199 9.17 -4.37 8.33
CA LEU A 199 7.71 -4.52 8.46
C LEU A 199 7.03 -4.60 7.10
N ARG A 200 7.43 -3.75 6.15
CA ARG A 200 6.89 -3.73 4.79
C ARG A 200 7.16 -5.04 4.05
N PHE A 201 8.41 -5.50 4.02
CA PHE A 201 8.78 -6.68 3.26
C PHE A 201 8.25 -7.97 3.90
N ASN A 202 8.17 -8.06 5.22
CA ASN A 202 7.55 -9.20 5.88
C ASN A 202 6.05 -9.29 5.55
N ALA A 203 5.32 -8.17 5.56
CA ALA A 203 3.92 -8.13 5.16
C ALA A 203 3.73 -8.47 3.68
N MET A 204 4.62 -7.99 2.80
CA MET A 204 4.61 -8.30 1.38
C MET A 204 4.87 -9.79 1.12
N ASN A 205 5.80 -10.39 1.85
CA ASN A 205 6.10 -11.82 1.75
C ASN A 205 4.92 -12.69 2.21
N GLU A 206 4.31 -12.37 3.35
CA GLU A 206 3.11 -13.07 3.82
C GLU A 206 1.96 -12.98 2.82
N TYR A 207 1.69 -11.77 2.31
CA TYR A 207 0.69 -11.55 1.27
C TYR A 207 0.98 -12.41 0.03
N ALA A 208 2.21 -12.37 -0.49
CA ALA A 208 2.61 -13.14 -1.65
C ALA A 208 2.46 -14.66 -1.45
N GLN A 209 2.84 -15.19 -0.28
CA GLN A 209 2.69 -16.61 0.03
C GLN A 209 1.21 -17.04 0.08
N LYS A 210 0.35 -16.25 0.74
CA LYS A 210 -1.09 -16.52 0.77
C LYS A 210 -1.71 -16.46 -0.62
N THR A 211 -1.35 -15.45 -1.42
CA THR A 211 -1.84 -15.34 -2.81
C THR A 211 -1.35 -16.50 -3.67
N ALA A 212 -0.11 -16.97 -3.49
CA ALA A 212 0.42 -18.11 -4.23
C ALA A 212 -0.34 -19.40 -3.91
N LEU A 213 -0.69 -19.64 -2.63
CA LEU A 213 -1.51 -20.78 -2.23
C LEU A 213 -2.90 -20.73 -2.88
N ILE A 214 -3.59 -19.59 -2.77
CA ILE A 214 -4.91 -19.36 -3.38
C ILE A 214 -4.86 -19.63 -4.89
N ALA A 215 -3.84 -19.12 -5.58
CA ALA A 215 -3.68 -19.34 -7.02
C ALA A 215 -3.42 -20.82 -7.36
N GLY A 216 -2.63 -21.52 -6.54
CA GLY A 216 -2.37 -22.95 -6.69
C GLY A 216 -3.63 -23.80 -6.57
N PHE A 217 -4.39 -23.63 -5.49
CA PHE A 217 -5.65 -24.35 -5.28
C PHE A 217 -6.73 -23.96 -6.30
N GLY A 218 -6.77 -22.69 -6.72
CA GLY A 218 -7.69 -22.23 -7.76
C GLY A 218 -7.43 -22.92 -9.10
N ARG A 219 -6.16 -23.20 -9.42
CA ARG A 219 -5.81 -24.01 -10.59
C ARG A 219 -6.29 -25.46 -10.44
N TYR A 220 -6.03 -26.11 -9.31
CA TYR A 220 -6.47 -27.48 -9.09
C TYR A 220 -7.99 -27.65 -9.17
N LEU A 221 -8.76 -26.69 -8.65
CA LEU A 221 -10.22 -26.66 -8.82
C LEU A 221 -10.63 -26.51 -10.28
N THR A 222 -9.93 -25.65 -11.03
CA THR A 222 -10.22 -25.41 -12.45
C THR A 222 -9.94 -26.65 -13.30
N ASP A 223 -8.93 -27.44 -12.95
CA ASP A 223 -8.57 -28.68 -13.64
C ASP A 223 -9.67 -29.77 -13.51
N LEU A 224 -10.64 -29.61 -12.61
CA LEU A 224 -11.79 -30.51 -12.44
C LEU A 224 -12.97 -30.20 -13.38
N ILE A 225 -12.94 -29.09 -14.12
CA ILE A 225 -14.01 -28.74 -15.07
C ILE A 225 -13.90 -29.63 -16.30
N GLU A 226 -14.98 -30.33 -16.65
CA GLU A 226 -14.98 -31.24 -17.79
C GLU A 226 -15.09 -30.45 -19.10
N ILE A 227 -14.05 -30.49 -19.92
CA ILE A 227 -13.99 -29.78 -21.20
C ILE A 227 -14.39 -30.65 -22.40
N GLU A 228 -14.66 -31.95 -22.20
CA GLU A 228 -15.05 -32.83 -23.29
C GLU A 228 -16.36 -32.33 -23.93
N PRO A 229 -16.40 -32.21 -25.27
CA PRO A 229 -17.61 -31.76 -25.95
C PRO A 229 -18.67 -32.85 -25.90
N THR A 230 -19.90 -32.49 -25.55
CA THR A 230 -21.03 -33.42 -25.60
C THR A 230 -21.29 -33.84 -27.05
N PRO A 231 -21.26 -35.14 -27.36
CA PRO A 231 -21.60 -35.64 -28.69
C PRO A 231 -23.02 -35.21 -29.09
N PRO A 232 -23.28 -34.88 -30.37
CA PRO A 232 -24.63 -34.50 -30.83
C PRO A 232 -25.72 -35.56 -30.58
N SER A 233 -25.33 -36.82 -30.37
CA SER A 233 -26.23 -37.93 -30.05
C SER A 233 -26.64 -38.00 -28.58
N GLN A 234 -25.96 -37.26 -27.69
CA GLN A 234 -26.27 -37.19 -26.26
C GLN A 234 -27.05 -35.91 -25.96
N ILE A 235 -28.13 -36.04 -25.17
CA ILE A 235 -28.99 -34.92 -24.78
C ILE A 235 -28.38 -34.16 -23.58
N ASN A 236 -27.62 -34.85 -22.73
CA ASN A 236 -27.01 -34.33 -21.51
C ASN A 236 -25.48 -34.55 -21.52
N ARG A 237 -24.75 -33.74 -20.75
CA ARG A 237 -23.33 -33.96 -20.41
C ARG A 237 -23.18 -35.21 -19.55
N ASN A 238 -21.93 -35.66 -19.40
CA ASN A 238 -21.61 -36.71 -18.44
C ASN A 238 -21.98 -36.23 -17.01
N PRO A 239 -22.46 -37.12 -16.13
CA PRO A 239 -22.76 -36.75 -14.76
C PRO A 239 -21.53 -36.22 -14.02
N TYR A 240 -21.73 -35.18 -13.20
CA TYR A 240 -20.67 -34.61 -12.39
C TYR A 240 -20.30 -35.53 -11.21
N GLU A 241 -19.08 -36.11 -11.25
CA GLU A 241 -18.57 -37.00 -10.20
C GLU A 241 -17.44 -36.40 -9.34
N LYS A 242 -16.89 -35.25 -9.75
CA LYS A 242 -15.69 -34.65 -9.13
C LYS A 242 -15.93 -33.87 -7.83
N GLY A 243 -17.18 -33.80 -7.35
CA GLY A 243 -17.54 -33.09 -6.12
C GLY A 243 -16.73 -33.46 -4.87
N PRO A 244 -16.49 -34.75 -4.56
CA PRO A 244 -15.68 -35.15 -3.42
C PRO A 244 -14.22 -34.69 -3.53
N GLU A 245 -13.61 -34.78 -4.72
CA GLU A 245 -12.25 -34.32 -4.99
C GLU A 245 -12.15 -32.79 -4.84
N ALA A 246 -13.12 -32.05 -5.41
CA ALA A 246 -13.21 -30.61 -5.28
C ALA A 246 -13.35 -30.14 -3.81
N ALA A 247 -14.10 -30.90 -2.99
CA ALA A 247 -14.26 -30.60 -1.57
C ALA A 247 -12.96 -30.77 -0.78
N ILE A 248 -12.15 -31.79 -1.10
CA ILE A 248 -10.84 -32.01 -0.49
C ILE A 248 -9.89 -30.87 -0.87
N ILE A 249 -9.77 -30.55 -2.16
CA ILE A 249 -8.91 -29.46 -2.65
C ILE A 249 -9.28 -28.13 -1.96
N PHE A 250 -10.59 -27.86 -1.80
CA PHE A 250 -11.04 -26.64 -1.14
C PHE A 250 -10.78 -26.65 0.38
N ALA A 251 -10.87 -27.81 1.04
CA ALA A 251 -10.60 -27.93 2.47
C ALA A 251 -9.10 -27.74 2.80
N ASP A 252 -8.22 -28.09 1.86
CA ASP A 252 -6.78 -27.94 1.98
C ASP A 252 -6.27 -26.51 1.70
N ALA A 253 -7.14 -25.64 1.13
CA ALA A 253 -6.83 -24.27 0.70
C ALA A 253 -6.92 -23.21 1.82
#